data_AF-Q9UTK7-F1
#
_entry.id   AF-Q9UTK7-F1
#
_cell.length_a   1.000
_cell.length_b   1.000
_cell.length_c   1.000
_cell.angle_alpha   90.00
_cell.angle_beta   90.00
_cell.angle_gamma   90.00
#
_symmetry.space_group_name_H-M   'P 1'
#
loop_
_entity.id
_entity.type
_entity.pdbx_description
1 polymer ?
#
loop_
_entity_poly.entity_id
_entity_poly.type
_entity_poly.pdbx_seq_one_letter_code
_entity_poly.pdbx_strand_id
1 'polypeptide(L)'
;MSSANIVPSNMGITKFLLLTISTSSVVAGVFALKPFFHINFGLHLLSHYQYWRILLWQFIYWNSTEVFQALFIIYQARDVERLLGSHRFASFCVYMFILGMFVTPIFSFLYSLLFKNLDYIQPGPTFLIFAILYQYYYIVPSTVFVRLFNIKFTDKFQMVIPMIGLAFSHFPSTFINAFLGWTMGMFYHLSLLPGTSWRLPIRFVKPALSPTHVFIRPPYSDMQNASTFNPETLFALPTGLDAERTENENQVENPVSNADANDSPTRQNARATAIASSSNTAASFRNRQQISHPPLGRTSSSSVLPTGPASQLYDMLSGRSERPELGNIREEDINTVQTIMQTSRAQAIQALSQTNDVQRAVELLLEQTADY
;
A
#
# COMPACT_ATOMS: atom_id res chain seq x y z
N MET A 1 -9.52 -19.68 4.06
CA MET A 1 -9.99 -18.46 4.78
C MET A 1 -9.67 -17.24 3.92
N SER A 2 -10.49 -16.18 3.95
CA SER A 2 -10.43 -15.11 2.92
C SER A 2 -9.28 -14.13 3.17
N SER A 3 -8.25 -14.16 2.31
CA SER A 3 -7.13 -13.19 2.29
C SER A 3 -7.33 -12.05 1.27
N ALA A 4 -8.54 -11.86 0.77
CA ALA A 4 -8.85 -10.88 -0.27
C ALA A 4 -9.31 -9.52 0.30
N ASN A 5 -8.41 -8.77 0.95
CA ASN A 5 -8.63 -7.35 1.27
C ASN A 5 -7.36 -6.52 1.57
N ILE A 6 -6.21 -6.88 0.99
CA ILE A 6 -4.94 -6.14 1.21
C ILE A 6 -4.81 -5.01 0.19
N VAL A 7 -5.70 -4.02 0.26
CA VAL A 7 -5.45 -2.67 -0.27
C VAL A 7 -5.92 -1.61 0.72
N PRO A 8 -5.01 -1.09 1.56
CA PRO A 8 -5.12 0.26 2.08
C PRO A 8 -4.07 1.14 1.40
N SER A 9 -4.42 1.70 0.24
CA SER A 9 -3.69 2.80 -0.44
C SER A 9 -3.74 4.14 0.35
N ASN A 10 -4.18 4.08 1.60
CA ASN A 10 -4.63 5.20 2.43
C ASN A 10 -3.69 5.40 3.62
N MET A 11 -2.40 5.56 3.34
CA MET A 11 -1.38 6.06 4.29
C MET A 11 -1.58 7.55 4.55
N GLY A 12 -2.74 7.92 5.08
CA GLY A 12 -3.15 9.32 5.22
C GLY A 12 -2.23 10.11 6.16
N ILE A 13 -1.80 9.49 7.26
CA ILE A 13 -1.03 10.18 8.30
C ILE A 13 0.44 10.28 7.89
N THR A 14 1.02 9.23 7.30
CA THR A 14 2.40 9.32 6.79
C THR A 14 2.49 10.43 5.73
N LYS A 15 1.52 10.52 4.82
CA LYS A 15 1.43 11.64 3.85
C LYS A 15 1.29 13.00 4.56
N PHE A 16 0.38 13.11 5.53
CA PHE A 16 0.19 14.35 6.30
C PHE A 16 1.46 14.77 7.05
N LEU A 17 2.20 13.83 7.65
CA LEU A 17 3.44 14.09 8.38
C LEU A 17 4.56 14.57 7.43
N LEU A 18 4.75 13.89 6.30
CA LEU A 18 5.69 14.29 5.25
C LEU A 18 5.38 15.71 4.74
N LEU A 19 4.11 15.98 4.41
CA LEU A 19 3.66 17.31 3.96
C LEU A 19 3.85 18.36 5.05
N THR A 20 3.56 18.06 6.32
CA THR A 20 3.71 19.01 7.43
C THR A 20 5.18 19.37 7.64
N ILE A 21 6.09 18.40 7.70
CA ILE A 21 7.53 18.66 7.89
C ILE A 21 8.12 19.40 6.69
N SER A 22 7.78 19.00 5.47
CA SER A 22 8.25 19.67 4.24
C SER A 22 7.73 21.12 4.17
N THR A 23 6.43 21.34 4.40
CA THR A 23 5.82 22.68 4.36
C THR A 23 6.37 23.56 5.47
N SER A 24 6.50 23.02 6.68
CA SER A 24 7.09 23.73 7.83
C SER A 24 8.52 24.20 7.54
N SER A 25 9.35 23.36 6.91
CA SER A 25 10.70 23.75 6.48
C SER A 25 10.70 24.85 5.41
N VAL A 26 9.79 24.80 4.43
CA VAL A 26 9.69 25.84 3.39
C VAL A 26 9.22 27.16 3.99
N VAL A 27 8.18 27.13 4.83
CA VAL A 27 7.65 28.29 5.56
C VAL A 27 8.76 28.92 6.43
N ALA A 28 9.51 28.13 7.18
CA ALA A 28 10.63 28.62 7.98
C ALA A 28 11.74 29.30 7.16
N GLY A 29 11.99 28.80 5.94
CA GLY A 29 12.91 29.41 4.98
C GLY A 29 12.39 30.74 4.42
N VAL A 30 11.14 30.76 3.93
CA VAL A 30 10.50 31.94 3.32
C VAL A 30 10.37 33.11 4.29
N PHE A 31 9.93 32.85 5.53
CA PHE A 31 9.79 33.89 6.55
C PHE A 31 11.10 34.20 7.30
N ALA A 32 12.24 33.64 6.87
CA ALA A 32 13.55 33.76 7.51
C ALA A 32 13.54 33.45 9.02
N LEU A 33 12.63 32.59 9.49
CA LEU A 33 12.35 32.39 10.92
C LEU A 33 13.43 31.58 11.65
N LYS A 34 14.46 31.08 10.95
CA LYS A 34 15.53 30.24 11.51
C LYS A 34 16.04 30.78 12.87
N PRO A 35 16.39 32.07 13.05
CA PRO A 35 16.92 32.58 14.31
C PRO A 35 15.95 32.55 15.51
N PHE A 36 14.64 32.33 15.30
CA PHE A 36 13.68 32.32 16.41
C PHE A 36 13.54 30.95 17.10
N PHE A 37 13.97 29.86 16.47
CA PHE A 37 13.75 28.50 16.98
C PHE A 37 14.92 27.88 17.76
N HIS A 38 16.11 28.47 17.72
CA HIS A 38 17.20 28.00 18.57
C HIS A 38 16.88 28.32 20.05
N ILE A 39 17.07 27.34 20.94
CA ILE A 39 16.96 27.55 22.37
C ILE A 39 18.36 27.71 22.95
N ASN A 40 18.70 28.95 23.32
CA ASN A 40 19.86 29.25 24.15
C ASN A 40 19.44 29.26 25.63
N PHE A 41 19.81 28.21 26.37
CA PHE A 41 19.33 28.00 27.75
C PHE A 41 19.87 29.06 28.72
N GLY A 42 21.18 29.36 28.65
CA GLY A 42 21.84 30.24 29.61
C GLY A 42 21.33 31.68 29.66
N LEU A 43 20.79 32.23 28.55
CA LEU A 43 20.43 33.65 28.47
C LEU A 43 18.92 33.91 28.45
N HIS A 44 18.09 33.03 27.86
CA HIS A 44 16.73 33.42 27.48
C HIS A 44 15.59 32.77 28.30
N LEU A 45 15.80 31.57 28.85
CA LEU A 45 14.73 30.81 29.50
C LEU A 45 14.47 31.26 30.95
N LEU A 46 15.54 31.57 31.70
CA LEU A 46 15.50 31.95 33.11
C LEU A 46 15.26 33.46 33.34
N SER A 47 15.68 34.33 32.41
CA SER A 47 15.58 35.79 32.58
C SER A 47 14.32 36.42 31.99
N HIS A 48 13.82 35.89 30.87
CA HIS A 48 12.77 36.56 30.07
C HIS A 48 11.43 35.79 29.96
N TYR A 49 11.25 34.70 30.70
CA TYR A 49 9.99 33.94 30.77
C TYR A 49 9.38 33.53 29.40
N GLN A 50 10.19 33.36 28.35
CA GLN A 50 9.72 33.06 26.99
C GLN A 50 9.43 31.55 26.78
N TYR A 51 8.50 31.01 27.57
CA TYR A 51 8.08 29.60 27.51
C TYR A 51 7.51 29.17 26.15
N TRP A 52 7.03 30.11 25.32
CA TRP A 52 6.51 29.83 23.97
C TRP A 52 7.57 29.18 23.05
N ARG A 53 8.87 29.43 23.28
CA ARG A 53 9.95 28.76 22.53
C ARG A 53 9.97 27.24 22.77
N ILE A 54 9.57 26.82 23.97
CA ILE A 54 9.46 25.40 24.36
C ILE A 54 8.32 24.69 23.61
N LEU A 55 7.29 25.42 23.20
CA LEU A 55 6.22 24.89 22.35
C LEU A 55 6.65 24.76 20.88
N LEU A 56 7.52 25.66 20.38
CA LEU A 56 7.77 25.78 18.95
C LEU A 56 9.01 25.05 18.40
N TRP A 57 10.01 24.72 19.23
CA TRP A 57 11.28 24.16 18.75
C TRP A 57 11.16 22.79 18.02
N GLN A 58 10.10 22.02 18.24
CA GLN A 58 9.88 20.74 17.54
C GLN A 58 9.29 20.88 16.13
N PHE A 59 8.83 22.06 15.69
CA PHE A 59 8.11 22.15 14.41
C PHE A 59 9.02 22.21 13.18
N ILE A 60 10.28 22.64 13.33
CA ILE A 60 11.13 23.08 12.22
C ILE A 60 12.56 22.55 12.40
N TYR A 61 13.08 21.89 11.37
CA TYR A 61 14.51 21.61 11.25
C TYR A 61 15.26 22.83 10.73
N TRP A 62 16.50 23.03 11.20
CA TRP A 62 17.36 24.11 10.75
C TRP A 62 17.99 23.84 9.37
N ASN A 63 18.39 22.59 9.15
CA ASN A 63 19.15 22.16 7.98
C ASN A 63 18.31 21.32 7.00
N SER A 64 18.42 21.62 5.71
CA SER A 64 17.77 20.85 4.63
C SER A 64 18.19 19.38 4.61
N THR A 65 19.42 19.06 5.05
CA THR A 65 19.91 17.68 5.16
C THR A 65 19.17 16.89 6.24
N GLU A 66 18.88 17.51 7.40
CA GLU A 66 18.09 16.90 8.47
C GLU A 66 16.66 16.63 8.00
N VAL A 67 16.05 17.59 7.28
CA VAL A 67 14.73 17.42 6.66
C VAL A 67 14.72 16.24 5.69
N PHE A 68 15.73 16.11 4.82
CA PHE A 68 15.80 15.02 3.86
C PHE A 68 15.91 13.65 4.56
N GLN A 69 16.80 13.51 5.54
CA GLN A 69 16.97 12.27 6.31
C GLN A 69 15.71 11.93 7.11
N ALA A 70 15.07 12.93 7.72
CA ALA A 70 13.78 12.82 8.39
C ALA A 70 12.67 12.30 7.46
N LEU A 71 12.48 12.92 6.31
CA LEU A 71 11.46 12.53 5.33
C LEU A 71 11.72 11.10 4.79
N PHE A 72 12.99 10.74 4.56
CA PHE A 72 13.37 9.38 4.13
C PHE A 72 13.01 8.34 5.20
N ILE A 73 13.35 8.59 6.47
CA ILE A 73 12.99 7.70 7.60
C ILE A 73 11.48 7.52 7.67
N ILE A 74 10.71 8.61 7.60
CA ILE A 74 9.24 8.57 7.65
C ILE A 74 8.65 7.80 6.46
N TYR A 75 9.19 8.00 5.26
CA TYR A 75 8.73 7.32 4.06
C TYR A 75 8.94 5.79 4.13
N GLN A 76 10.10 5.33 4.62
CA GLN A 76 10.36 3.90 4.82
C GLN A 76 9.61 3.34 6.05
N ALA A 77 9.34 4.16 7.06
CA ALA A 77 8.51 3.78 8.21
C ALA A 77 7.00 3.69 7.88
N ARG A 78 6.57 3.89 6.62
CA ARG A 78 5.15 3.78 6.21
C ARG A 78 4.46 2.48 6.61
N ASP A 79 5.21 1.38 6.67
CA ASP A 79 4.67 0.07 7.01
C ASP A 79 4.27 -0.01 8.50
N VAL A 80 4.77 0.90 9.34
CA VAL A 80 4.31 1.10 10.73
C VAL A 80 2.86 1.60 10.77
N GLU A 81 2.47 2.55 9.89
CA GLU A 81 1.07 3.01 9.80
C GLU A 81 0.14 1.86 9.36
N ARG A 82 0.61 1.03 8.41
CA ARG A 82 -0.13 -0.12 7.89
C ARG A 82 -0.36 -1.20 8.96
N LEU A 83 0.66 -1.49 9.78
CA LEU A 83 0.61 -2.56 10.79
C LEU A 83 -0.05 -2.13 12.11
N LEU A 84 0.06 -0.86 12.53
CA LEU A 84 -0.67 -0.32 13.69
C LEU A 84 -2.12 0.05 13.38
N GLY A 85 -2.42 0.32 12.12
CA GLY A 85 -3.63 1.01 11.69
C GLY A 85 -3.52 2.52 11.90
N SER A 86 -4.05 3.27 10.92
CA SER A 86 -3.92 4.73 10.84
C SER A 86 -4.34 5.44 12.14
N HIS A 87 -5.52 5.16 12.71
CA HIS A 87 -5.97 5.80 13.96
C HIS A 87 -5.00 5.64 15.14
N ARG A 88 -4.42 4.45 15.34
CA ARG A 88 -3.45 4.18 16.41
C ARG A 88 -2.13 4.90 16.16
N PHE A 89 -1.67 4.92 14.90
CA PHE A 89 -0.47 5.63 14.49
C PHE A 89 -0.60 7.16 14.69
N ALA A 90 -1.79 7.75 14.44
CA ALA A 90 -2.05 9.16 14.74
C ALA A 90 -1.89 9.45 16.24
N SER A 91 -2.52 8.64 17.10
CA SER A 91 -2.42 8.84 18.55
C SER A 91 -0.99 8.68 19.06
N PHE A 92 -0.23 7.72 18.52
CA PHE A 92 1.19 7.56 18.81
C PHE A 92 2.00 8.78 18.42
N CYS A 93 1.82 9.31 17.20
CA CYS A 93 2.56 10.47 16.72
C CYS A 93 2.27 11.72 17.56
N VAL A 94 0.99 12.01 17.86
CA VAL A 94 0.63 13.17 18.69
C VAL A 94 1.13 13.01 20.13
N TYR A 95 1.04 11.80 20.70
CA TYR A 95 1.56 11.52 22.03
C TYR A 95 3.08 11.73 22.09
N MET A 96 3.84 11.20 21.14
CA MET A 96 5.30 11.38 21.06
C MET A 96 5.70 12.83 20.76
N PHE A 97 4.93 13.56 19.97
CA PHE A 97 5.18 14.97 19.72
C PHE A 97 5.01 15.81 21.00
N ILE A 98 3.92 15.62 21.74
CA ILE A 98 3.69 16.30 23.03
C ILE A 98 4.74 15.88 24.06
N LEU A 99 5.01 14.57 24.19
CA LEU A 99 5.95 14.05 25.17
C LEU A 99 7.38 14.54 24.89
N GLY A 100 7.84 14.50 23.64
CA GLY A 100 9.13 15.04 23.23
C GLY A 100 9.30 16.52 23.53
N MET A 101 8.21 17.30 23.41
CA MET A 101 8.17 18.75 23.65
C MET A 101 8.52 19.11 25.10
N PHE A 102 8.14 18.26 26.07
CA PHE A 102 8.44 18.43 27.49
C PHE A 102 9.70 17.67 27.93
N VAL A 103 9.89 16.42 27.49
CA VAL A 103 11.01 15.57 27.93
C VAL A 103 12.36 16.14 27.49
N THR A 104 12.47 16.64 26.27
CA THR A 104 13.73 17.19 25.74
C THR A 104 14.26 18.39 26.52
N PRO A 105 13.50 19.48 26.74
CA PRO A 105 13.99 20.62 27.52
C PRO A 105 14.22 20.27 28.99
N ILE A 106 13.43 19.37 29.59
CA ILE A 106 13.67 18.90 30.98
C ILE A 106 15.00 18.15 31.06
N PHE A 107 15.24 17.21 30.14
CA PHE A 107 16.49 16.43 30.13
C PHE A 107 17.70 17.32 29.79
N SER A 108 17.57 18.26 28.85
CA SER A 108 18.68 19.16 28.53
C SER A 108 18.94 20.20 29.62
N PHE A 109 17.93 20.63 30.38
CA PHE A 109 18.13 21.44 31.57
C PHE A 109 18.91 20.66 32.63
N LEU A 110 18.55 19.39 32.87
CA LEU A 110 19.28 18.49 33.77
C LEU A 110 20.71 18.20 33.29
N TYR A 111 20.91 18.00 31.98
CA TYR A 111 22.24 17.82 31.40
C TYR A 111 23.08 19.09 31.52
N SER A 112 22.51 20.26 31.24
CA SER A 112 23.20 21.56 31.36
C SER A 112 23.62 21.82 32.81
N LEU A 113 22.77 21.47 33.79
CA LEU A 113 23.10 21.52 35.21
C LEU A 113 24.28 20.60 35.59
N LEU A 114 24.37 19.41 34.97
CA LEU A 114 25.38 18.40 35.29
C LEU A 114 26.72 18.63 34.58
N PHE A 115 26.71 19.05 33.31
CA PHE A 115 27.90 19.09 32.44
C PHE A 115 28.29 20.50 31.96
N LYS A 116 27.48 21.54 32.19
CA LYS A 116 27.72 22.96 31.80
C LYS A 116 28.06 23.25 30.32
N ASN A 117 27.95 22.26 29.43
CA ASN A 117 28.42 22.34 28.05
C ASN A 117 27.30 22.46 27.00
N LEU A 118 26.02 22.46 27.39
CA LEU A 118 24.88 22.56 26.46
C LEU A 118 24.08 23.83 26.68
N ASP A 119 24.59 24.94 26.15
CA ASP A 119 23.80 26.15 26.01
C ASP A 119 22.85 26.10 24.79
N TYR A 120 23.17 25.32 23.75
CA TYR A 120 22.48 25.30 22.46
C TYR A 120 21.77 23.96 22.19
N ILE A 121 20.45 24.01 21.96
CA ILE A 121 19.70 22.89 21.36
C ILE A 121 19.30 23.23 19.92
N GLN A 122 19.61 22.31 19.02
CA GLN A 122 19.12 22.28 17.64
C GLN A 122 17.59 22.05 17.59
N PRO A 123 16.81 22.91 16.93
CA PRO A 123 15.38 22.69 16.72
C PRO A 123 15.11 21.58 15.71
N GLY A 124 14.05 20.82 15.92
CA GLY A 124 13.58 19.79 15.00
C GLY A 124 12.77 18.66 15.67
N PRO A 125 11.83 18.02 14.94
CA PRO A 125 11.05 16.88 15.42
C PRO A 125 11.85 15.56 15.52
N THR A 126 13.16 15.62 15.79
CA THR A 126 14.05 14.45 15.87
C THR A 126 13.53 13.41 16.85
N PHE A 127 13.03 13.86 18.00
CA PHE A 127 12.43 13.00 19.02
C PHE A 127 11.31 12.12 18.45
N LEU A 128 10.37 12.72 17.72
CA LEU A 128 9.24 12.03 17.09
C LEU A 128 9.72 10.99 16.08
N ILE A 129 10.74 11.34 15.28
CA ILE A 129 11.28 10.46 14.24
C ILE A 129 11.98 9.24 14.83
N PHE A 130 12.80 9.42 15.88
CA PHE A 130 13.43 8.28 16.56
C PHE A 130 12.44 7.40 17.33
N ALA A 131 11.32 7.94 17.81
CA ALA A 131 10.22 7.14 18.36
C ALA A 131 9.52 6.29 17.29
N ILE A 132 9.22 6.86 16.12
CA ILE A 132 8.68 6.12 14.96
C ILE A 132 9.69 5.06 14.48
N LEU A 133 10.98 5.39 14.46
CA LEU A 133 12.05 4.50 14.06
C LEU A 133 12.16 3.26 14.96
N TYR A 134 12.10 3.44 16.29
CA TYR A 134 12.01 2.33 17.24
C TYR A 134 10.82 1.40 16.89
N GLN A 135 9.67 2.01 16.61
CA GLN A 135 8.45 1.27 16.30
C GLN A 135 8.56 0.48 14.97
N TYR A 136 9.27 1.00 13.96
CA TYR A 136 9.61 0.28 12.73
C TYR A 136 10.50 -0.93 13.01
N TYR A 137 11.59 -0.77 13.76
CA TYR A 137 12.50 -1.87 14.08
C TYR A 137 11.79 -2.99 14.86
N TYR A 138 10.86 -2.64 15.76
CA TYR A 138 10.10 -3.59 16.56
C TYR A 138 8.98 -4.32 15.79
N ILE A 139 8.12 -3.61 15.06
CA ILE A 139 6.91 -4.23 14.45
C ILE A 139 7.24 -4.93 13.13
N VAL A 140 8.07 -4.33 12.28
CA VAL A 140 8.25 -4.83 10.91
C VAL A 140 9.15 -6.08 10.94
N PRO A 141 8.67 -7.28 10.53
CA PRO A 141 9.54 -8.45 10.43
C PRO A 141 10.56 -8.26 9.30
N SER A 142 11.75 -8.83 9.47
CA SER A 142 12.75 -8.87 8.40
C SER A 142 12.45 -10.00 7.43
N THR A 143 12.08 -9.67 6.20
CA THR A 143 11.69 -10.64 5.17
C THR A 143 12.86 -11.08 4.29
N VAL A 144 13.80 -10.16 4.00
CA VAL A 144 14.96 -10.42 3.14
C VAL A 144 16.26 -10.38 3.94
N PHE A 145 17.03 -11.47 3.83
CA PHE A 145 18.37 -11.62 4.39
C PHE A 145 19.38 -11.85 3.25
N VAL A 146 20.16 -10.83 2.92
CA VAL A 146 21.29 -10.94 1.98
C VAL A 146 22.53 -11.38 2.76
N ARG A 147 23.21 -12.44 2.34
CA ARG A 147 24.47 -12.87 2.95
C ARG A 147 25.63 -12.31 2.13
N LEU A 148 26.44 -11.44 2.72
CA LEU A 148 27.62 -10.86 2.08
C LEU A 148 28.79 -10.93 3.06
N PHE A 149 29.93 -11.50 2.63
CA PHE A 149 31.13 -11.69 3.45
C PHE A 149 30.86 -12.31 4.85
N ASN A 150 30.06 -13.39 4.90
CA ASN A 150 29.58 -14.06 6.12
C ASN A 150 28.67 -13.22 7.05
N ILE A 151 28.41 -11.95 6.73
CA ILE A 151 27.50 -11.08 7.47
C ILE A 151 26.09 -11.21 6.86
N LYS A 152 25.08 -11.40 7.73
CA LYS A 152 23.67 -11.39 7.35
C LYS A 152 23.16 -9.94 7.32
N PHE A 153 23.16 -9.33 6.13
CA PHE A 153 22.52 -8.03 5.93
C PHE A 153 21.01 -8.20 5.81
N THR A 154 20.29 -7.39 6.55
CA THR A 154 18.82 -7.33 6.56
C THR A 154 18.37 -6.11 5.75
N ASP A 155 17.24 -6.21 5.04
CA ASP A 155 16.63 -5.10 4.29
C ASP A 155 16.56 -3.76 5.06
N LYS A 156 16.35 -3.83 6.38
CA LYS A 156 16.38 -2.68 7.32
C LYS A 156 17.69 -1.86 7.30
N PHE A 157 18.80 -2.39 6.77
CA PHE A 157 20.11 -1.72 6.72
C PHE A 157 20.05 -0.35 6.01
N GLN A 158 19.19 -0.21 4.99
CA GLN A 158 18.97 1.08 4.29
C GLN A 158 18.57 2.23 5.22
N MET A 159 17.98 1.92 6.38
CA MET A 159 17.52 2.90 7.36
C MET A 159 18.62 3.33 8.35
N VAL A 160 19.72 2.59 8.41
CA VAL A 160 20.84 2.87 9.32
C VAL A 160 21.60 4.14 8.89
N ILE A 161 21.81 4.33 7.59
CA ILE A 161 22.51 5.51 7.03
C ILE A 161 21.81 6.83 7.41
N PRO A 162 20.51 7.05 7.11
CA PRO A 162 19.82 8.29 7.49
C PRO A 162 19.63 8.42 9.00
N MET A 163 19.49 7.31 9.74
CA MET A 163 19.44 7.32 11.21
C MET A 163 20.74 7.88 11.81
N ILE A 164 21.89 7.36 11.40
CA ILE A 164 23.20 7.84 11.87
C ILE A 164 23.42 9.28 11.42
N GLY A 165 23.13 9.60 10.15
CA GLY A 165 23.20 10.97 9.65
C GLY A 165 22.39 11.97 10.49
N LEU A 166 21.16 11.61 10.85
CA LEU A 166 20.29 12.49 11.63
C LEU A 166 20.77 12.61 13.08
N ALA A 167 21.19 11.51 13.72
CA ALA A 167 21.72 11.53 15.08
C ALA A 167 23.00 12.36 15.24
N PHE A 168 23.90 12.32 14.24
CA PHE A 168 25.21 12.97 14.28
C PHE A 168 25.26 14.35 13.60
N SER A 169 24.19 14.81 12.96
CA SER A 169 24.15 16.10 12.23
C SER A 169 24.64 17.29 13.08
N HIS A 170 24.22 17.34 14.34
CA HIS A 170 24.75 18.29 15.33
C HIS A 170 24.95 17.59 16.68
N PHE A 171 26.10 16.91 16.82
CA PHE A 171 26.53 16.32 18.08
C PHE A 171 26.90 17.44 19.09
N PRO A 172 26.51 17.35 20.37
CA PRO A 172 25.74 16.27 21.01
C PRO A 172 24.21 16.51 21.08
N SER A 173 23.70 17.70 20.74
CA SER A 173 22.29 18.05 20.98
C SER A 173 21.30 17.15 20.22
N THR A 174 21.57 16.87 18.93
CA THR A 174 20.66 16.03 18.13
C THR A 174 20.75 14.55 18.56
N PHE A 175 21.91 14.10 19.05
CA PHE A 175 22.10 12.77 19.60
C PHE A 175 21.27 12.55 20.88
N ILE A 176 21.22 13.55 21.78
CA ILE A 176 20.36 13.50 22.97
C ILE A 176 18.89 13.40 22.57
N ASN A 177 18.43 14.22 21.62
CA ASN A 177 17.04 14.19 21.15
C ASN A 177 16.68 12.83 20.50
N ALA A 178 17.62 12.25 19.74
CA ALA A 178 17.50 10.92 19.15
C ALA A 178 17.41 9.81 20.21
N PHE A 179 18.28 9.84 21.22
CA PHE A 179 18.29 8.88 22.32
C PHE A 179 17.02 8.95 23.16
N LEU A 180 16.54 10.16 23.48
CA LEU A 180 15.28 10.38 24.19
C LEU A 180 14.07 9.89 23.38
N GLY A 181 14.04 10.16 22.07
CA GLY A 181 12.99 9.65 21.18
C GLY A 181 12.95 8.13 21.12
N TRP A 182 14.11 7.48 21.00
CA TRP A 182 14.23 6.02 20.97
C TRP A 182 13.82 5.37 22.29
N THR A 183 14.31 5.88 23.43
CA THR A 183 13.97 5.35 24.77
C THR A 183 12.50 5.54 25.12
N MET A 184 11.88 6.66 24.73
CA MET A 184 10.44 6.85 24.94
C MET A 184 9.60 6.01 23.98
N GLY A 185 10.05 5.78 22.74
CA GLY A 185 9.50 4.76 21.84
C GLY A 185 9.48 3.37 22.49
N MET A 186 10.58 2.97 23.15
CA MET A 186 10.65 1.75 23.95
C MET A 186 9.68 1.77 25.12
N PHE A 187 9.62 2.84 25.92
CA PHE A 187 8.73 2.91 27.08
C PHE A 187 7.24 2.90 26.70
N TYR A 188 6.86 3.47 25.55
CA TYR A 188 5.50 3.33 25.00
C TYR A 188 5.18 1.87 24.66
N HIS A 189 6.13 1.15 24.05
CA HIS A 189 5.93 -0.26 23.75
C HIS A 189 5.82 -1.13 25.02
N LEU A 190 6.68 -0.90 26.02
CA LEU A 190 6.62 -1.56 27.33
C LEU A 190 5.40 -1.11 28.18
N SER A 191 4.55 -0.21 27.68
CA SER A 191 3.38 0.35 28.37
C SER A 191 3.69 1.02 29.72
N LEU A 192 4.95 1.45 29.91
CA LEU A 192 5.42 2.12 31.14
C LEU A 192 4.94 3.57 31.25
N LEU A 193 4.54 4.19 30.14
CA LEU A 193 4.13 5.58 30.11
C LEU A 193 2.65 5.75 30.46
N PRO A 194 2.29 6.67 31.38
CA PRO A 194 0.90 6.98 31.66
C PRO A 194 0.22 7.62 30.44
N GLY A 195 -1.00 7.19 30.13
CA GLY A 195 -1.79 7.73 29.03
C GLY A 195 -1.62 7.04 27.68
N THR A 196 -0.92 5.90 27.59
CA THR A 196 -0.84 5.06 26.37
C THR A 196 -2.22 4.64 25.81
N SER A 197 -3.22 4.51 26.69
CA SER A 197 -4.63 4.25 26.34
C SER A 197 -5.37 5.45 25.71
N TRP A 198 -4.80 6.66 25.75
CA TRP A 198 -5.44 7.85 25.18
C TRP A 198 -5.45 7.76 23.65
N ARG A 199 -6.65 7.81 23.07
CA ARG A 199 -6.86 7.78 21.62
C ARG A 199 -7.41 9.12 21.16
N LEU A 200 -6.86 9.64 20.06
CA LEU A 200 -7.34 10.87 19.46
C LEU A 200 -8.82 10.74 19.09
N PRO A 201 -9.67 11.76 19.39
CA PRO A 201 -11.02 11.76 18.87
C PRO A 201 -10.97 11.82 17.34
N ILE A 202 -11.73 10.94 16.70
CA ILE A 202 -11.65 10.62 15.25
C ILE A 202 -11.74 11.87 14.36
N ARG A 203 -12.36 12.97 14.85
CA ARG A 203 -12.44 14.27 14.17
C ARG A 203 -11.09 14.80 13.66
N PHE A 204 -10.00 14.67 14.42
CA PHE A 204 -8.67 15.13 13.98
C PHE A 204 -8.02 14.23 12.95
N VAL A 205 -8.45 12.97 12.87
CA VAL A 205 -7.89 11.96 11.96
C VAL A 205 -8.62 11.99 10.60
N LYS A 206 -9.93 12.32 10.58
CA LYS A 206 -10.73 12.49 9.34
C LYS A 206 -10.07 13.36 8.24
N PRO A 207 -9.52 14.57 8.50
CA PRO A 207 -8.89 15.36 7.44
C PRO A 207 -7.62 14.70 6.87
N ALA A 208 -6.82 14.02 7.71
CA ALA A 208 -5.63 13.28 7.26
C ALA A 208 -5.98 11.98 6.52
N LEU A 209 -7.13 11.36 6.83
CA LEU A 209 -7.61 10.13 6.20
C LEU A 209 -8.50 10.37 4.97
N SER A 210 -8.88 11.60 4.68
CA SER A 210 -9.69 11.94 3.51
C SER A 210 -8.97 11.42 2.27
N PRO A 211 -9.53 10.45 1.53
CA PRO A 211 -8.88 9.97 0.32
C PRO A 211 -8.91 11.11 -0.70
N THR A 212 -7.76 11.71 -0.95
CA THR A 212 -7.54 12.48 -2.17
C THR A 212 -7.77 11.52 -3.32
N HIS A 213 -8.96 11.59 -3.91
CA HIS A 213 -9.39 10.73 -5.00
C HIS A 213 -8.65 11.15 -6.26
N VAL A 214 -7.39 10.73 -6.36
CA VAL A 214 -6.69 10.74 -7.64
C VAL A 214 -7.47 9.77 -8.53
N PHE A 215 -8.25 10.31 -9.47
CA PHE A 215 -8.98 9.56 -10.47
C PHE A 215 -7.97 8.89 -11.42
N ILE A 216 -7.39 7.78 -10.98
CA ILE A 216 -6.67 6.86 -11.87
C ILE A 216 -7.76 6.19 -12.70
N ARG A 217 -7.93 6.64 -13.94
CA ARG A 217 -8.83 6.02 -14.92
C ARG A 217 -8.39 4.55 -15.05
N PRO A 218 -9.27 3.56 -14.85
CA PRO A 218 -8.87 2.16 -15.02
C PRO A 218 -8.45 1.95 -16.48
N PRO A 219 -7.28 1.34 -16.76
CA PRO A 219 -6.71 1.26 -18.12
C PRO A 219 -7.44 0.28 -19.06
N TYR A 220 -8.72 -0.02 -18.80
CA TYR A 220 -9.48 -1.06 -19.47
C TYR A 220 -10.79 -0.58 -20.14
N SER A 221 -11.14 0.71 -20.04
CA SER A 221 -12.33 1.24 -20.75
C SER A 221 -12.21 1.11 -22.27
N ASP A 222 -10.99 1.17 -22.79
CA ASP A 222 -10.74 1.34 -24.22
C ASP A 222 -10.52 -0.01 -24.93
N MET A 223 -10.29 -1.10 -24.17
CA MET A 223 -10.06 -2.46 -24.73
C MET A 223 -11.34 -3.20 -25.09
N GLN A 224 -12.51 -2.85 -24.53
CA GLN A 224 -13.77 -3.55 -24.87
C GLN A 224 -14.20 -3.30 -26.33
N ASN A 225 -13.83 -2.16 -26.90
CA ASN A 225 -14.04 -1.86 -28.32
C ASN A 225 -12.98 -2.51 -29.24
N ALA A 226 -11.88 -3.04 -28.68
CA ALA A 226 -10.81 -3.74 -29.41
C ALA A 226 -11.03 -5.27 -29.47
N SER A 227 -12.27 -5.73 -29.25
CA SER A 227 -12.64 -7.15 -29.12
C SER A 227 -12.60 -7.97 -30.43
N THR A 228 -11.95 -7.47 -31.48
CA THR A 228 -11.63 -8.19 -32.72
C THR A 228 -10.12 -8.32 -32.88
N PHE A 229 -9.47 -8.96 -31.91
CA PHE A 229 -8.02 -9.20 -31.93
C PHE A 229 -7.70 -10.45 -32.77
N ASN A 230 -7.42 -10.25 -34.07
CA ASN A 230 -6.99 -11.34 -34.96
C ASN A 230 -5.57 -11.82 -34.60
N PRO A 231 -5.36 -13.10 -34.23
CA PRO A 231 -4.08 -13.62 -33.76
C PRO A 231 -2.97 -13.61 -34.82
N GLU A 232 -3.33 -13.56 -36.11
CA GLU A 232 -2.37 -13.53 -37.22
C GLU A 232 -1.55 -12.22 -37.28
N THR A 233 -2.09 -11.12 -36.73
CA THR A 233 -1.38 -9.83 -36.70
C THR A 233 -0.15 -9.84 -35.78
N LEU A 234 -0.04 -10.83 -34.88
CA LEU A 234 1.03 -10.94 -33.89
C LEU A 234 2.34 -11.53 -34.44
N PHE A 235 2.29 -12.17 -35.62
CA PHE A 235 3.47 -12.67 -36.35
C PHE A 235 3.84 -11.83 -37.58
N ALA A 236 3.04 -10.80 -37.90
CA ALA A 236 3.41 -9.81 -38.90
C ALA A 236 4.55 -8.94 -38.36
N LEU A 237 5.78 -9.20 -38.84
CA LEU A 237 6.94 -8.36 -38.56
C LEU A 237 6.60 -6.92 -38.99
N PRO A 238 6.75 -5.89 -38.13
CA PRO A 238 6.41 -4.52 -38.50
C PRO A 238 7.47 -3.92 -39.44
N THR A 239 7.40 -4.28 -40.73
CA THR A 239 8.13 -3.64 -41.82
C THR A 239 7.50 -2.28 -42.14
N GLY A 240 7.61 -1.35 -41.20
CA GLY A 240 6.93 -0.04 -41.25
C GLY A 240 7.79 1.15 -40.83
N LEU A 241 9.10 0.99 -40.65
CA LEU A 241 9.99 2.06 -40.18
C LEU A 241 10.50 3.00 -41.28
N ASP A 242 10.28 2.69 -42.56
CA ASP A 242 10.90 3.41 -43.70
C ASP A 242 9.90 4.16 -44.61
N ALA A 243 8.59 4.03 -44.40
CA ALA A 243 7.58 4.38 -45.42
C ALA A 243 7.05 5.84 -45.41
N GLU A 244 7.37 6.67 -44.41
CA GLU A 244 6.69 7.97 -44.20
C GLU A 244 7.50 9.20 -44.68
N ARG A 245 8.51 9.02 -45.57
CA ARG A 245 9.46 10.11 -45.91
C ARG A 245 9.60 10.52 -47.39
N THR A 246 9.07 9.77 -48.35
CA THR A 246 9.20 10.15 -49.78
C THR A 246 8.09 9.51 -50.62
N GLU A 247 7.19 10.34 -51.17
CA GLU A 247 6.67 10.30 -52.55
C GLU A 247 5.58 11.38 -52.74
N ASN A 248 6.03 12.64 -52.65
CA ASN A 248 5.36 13.75 -53.36
C ASN A 248 5.95 13.81 -54.78
N GLU A 249 5.45 13.01 -55.72
CA GLU A 249 5.60 13.26 -57.16
C GLU A 249 4.67 12.34 -58.00
N ASN A 250 4.27 12.82 -59.17
CA ASN A 250 3.53 12.08 -60.23
C ASN A 250 2.02 11.86 -60.05
N GLN A 251 1.24 12.95 -60.13
CA GLN A 251 -0.09 12.94 -60.76
C GLN A 251 -0.02 13.58 -62.16
N VAL A 252 0.09 12.77 -63.23
CA VAL A 252 -0.12 13.17 -64.64
C VAL A 252 -0.70 11.98 -65.43
N GLU A 253 -1.61 12.25 -66.39
CA GLU A 253 -2.20 11.34 -67.42
C GLU A 253 -3.12 10.18 -66.92
N ASN A 254 -4.48 10.26 -66.88
CA ASN A 254 -5.50 10.40 -67.96
C ASN A 254 -5.35 9.41 -69.16
N PRO A 255 -6.44 9.00 -69.89
CA PRO A 255 -7.90 9.02 -69.60
C PRO A 255 -8.73 7.82 -70.21
N VAL A 256 -10.09 7.90 -70.23
CA VAL A 256 -11.08 7.18 -71.13
C VAL A 256 -11.40 5.69 -70.76
N SER A 257 -12.62 5.10 -70.81
CA SER A 257 -13.99 5.47 -71.28
C SER A 257 -15.16 4.66 -70.65
N ASN A 258 -16.30 5.34 -70.42
CA ASN A 258 -17.72 5.01 -70.76
C ASN A 258 -18.52 3.80 -70.19
N ALA A 259 -19.85 4.05 -70.14
CA ALA A 259 -21.03 3.15 -70.10
C ALA A 259 -21.39 2.44 -68.75
N ASP A 260 -22.66 2.26 -68.37
CA ASP A 260 -23.93 2.99 -68.64
C ASP A 260 -25.08 2.44 -67.73
N ALA A 261 -26.26 3.08 -67.76
CA ALA A 261 -27.60 2.56 -67.38
C ALA A 261 -28.14 2.59 -65.91
N ASN A 262 -29.41 3.01 -65.81
CA ASN A 262 -30.29 3.08 -64.61
C ASN A 262 -31.04 1.75 -64.34
N ASP A 263 -31.70 1.56 -63.16
CA ASP A 263 -33.17 1.68 -63.05
C ASP A 263 -33.84 1.55 -61.63
N SER A 264 -34.91 2.34 -61.42
CA SER A 264 -36.16 2.14 -60.62
C SER A 264 -36.25 1.72 -59.10
N PRO A 265 -37.18 2.35 -58.32
CA PRO A 265 -37.68 1.87 -56.99
C PRO A 265 -39.23 1.68 -56.89
N THR A 266 -39.75 0.89 -55.91
CA THR A 266 -41.23 0.68 -55.74
C THR A 266 -41.72 0.55 -54.26
N ARG A 267 -43.03 0.80 -54.02
CA ARG A 267 -43.75 0.99 -52.72
C ARG A 267 -44.45 -0.26 -52.14
N GLN A 268 -44.73 -0.29 -50.82
CA GLN A 268 -46.01 -0.70 -50.14
C GLN A 268 -45.86 -0.59 -48.59
N ASN A 269 -46.74 0.11 -47.84
CA ASN A 269 -48.00 -0.33 -47.18
C ASN A 269 -47.82 -1.38 -46.05
N ALA A 270 -48.55 -1.39 -44.91
CA ALA A 270 -49.51 -0.46 -44.25
C ALA A 270 -49.80 -0.99 -42.79
N ARG A 271 -50.91 -0.67 -42.12
CA ARG A 271 -51.14 0.49 -41.19
C ARG A 271 -52.40 0.24 -40.32
N ALA A 272 -52.31 0.05 -38.99
CA ALA A 272 -53.47 -0.16 -38.07
C ALA A 272 -53.30 0.51 -36.68
N THR A 273 -54.39 0.76 -35.91
CA THR A 273 -54.39 1.70 -34.75
C THR A 273 -55.61 1.56 -33.80
N ALA A 274 -55.45 1.04 -32.56
CA ALA A 274 -56.41 1.10 -31.41
C ALA A 274 -55.77 0.47 -30.13
N ILE A 275 -55.88 0.91 -28.85
CA ILE A 275 -56.77 1.78 -28.03
C ILE A 275 -58.03 1.10 -27.42
N ALA A 276 -57.99 0.80 -26.10
CA ALA A 276 -59.07 0.72 -25.07
C ALA A 276 -58.54 -0.08 -23.83
N SER A 277 -58.32 0.44 -22.61
CA SER A 277 -59.22 1.02 -21.58
C SER A 277 -60.10 0.03 -20.79
N SER A 278 -59.79 -0.22 -19.50
CA SER A 278 -60.76 -0.38 -18.40
C SER A 278 -60.07 -0.54 -17.03
N SER A 279 -60.80 -0.30 -15.94
CA SER A 279 -60.30 -0.21 -14.56
C SER A 279 -61.20 -0.95 -13.55
N ASN A 280 -60.75 -1.03 -12.29
CA ASN A 280 -61.46 -1.55 -11.09
C ASN A 280 -61.50 -3.09 -11.03
N THR A 281 -61.26 -3.78 -9.91
CA THR A 281 -61.78 -3.57 -8.54
C THR A 281 -60.87 -4.25 -7.49
N ALA A 282 -61.03 -3.87 -6.22
CA ALA A 282 -60.40 -4.55 -5.08
C ALA A 282 -61.44 -5.31 -4.24
N ALA A 283 -61.17 -6.57 -3.89
CA ALA A 283 -61.72 -7.23 -2.69
C ALA A 283 -61.07 -8.61 -2.43
N SER A 284 -60.79 -8.88 -1.14
CA SER A 284 -60.88 -10.18 -0.45
C SER A 284 -60.27 -11.45 -1.10
N PHE A 285 -59.32 -12.09 -0.42
CA PHE A 285 -59.64 -13.15 0.57
C PHE A 285 -58.42 -13.62 1.38
N ARG A 286 -58.69 -14.24 2.53
CA ARG A 286 -57.75 -14.51 3.62
C ARG A 286 -57.67 -16.02 3.90
N ASN A 287 -56.55 -16.66 3.57
CA ASN A 287 -56.12 -17.98 4.08
C ASN A 287 -54.61 -18.07 3.81
N ARG A 288 -53.69 -18.11 4.79
CA ARG A 288 -53.51 -19.11 5.85
C ARG A 288 -53.34 -20.53 5.32
N GLN A 289 -52.13 -20.85 4.87
CA GLN A 289 -51.54 -22.18 5.08
C GLN A 289 -50.02 -22.08 5.23
N GLN A 290 -49.48 -22.98 6.04
CA GLN A 290 -48.16 -22.89 6.67
C GLN A 290 -47.41 -24.16 6.26
N ILE A 291 -46.56 -24.07 5.24
CA ILE A 291 -45.89 -25.24 4.65
C ILE A 291 -44.39 -24.97 4.49
N SER A 292 -43.62 -25.88 5.09
CA SER A 292 -42.17 -26.05 5.15
C SER A 292 -41.31 -25.51 3.99
N HIS A 293 -40.21 -24.82 4.35
CA HIS A 293 -39.07 -24.59 3.47
C HIS A 293 -38.08 -25.79 3.52
N PRO A 294 -37.58 -26.29 2.37
CA PRO A 294 -36.40 -27.16 2.32
C PRO A 294 -35.09 -26.33 2.40
N PRO A 295 -33.95 -26.92 2.80
CA PRO A 295 -32.70 -26.19 2.97
C PRO A 295 -32.01 -25.89 1.64
N LEU A 296 -31.75 -24.60 1.37
CA LEU A 296 -30.93 -24.15 0.23
C LEU A 296 -29.44 -24.36 0.52
N GLY A 297 -28.80 -25.21 -0.30
CA GLY A 297 -27.35 -25.41 -0.27
C GLY A 297 -26.58 -24.16 -0.71
N ARG A 298 -25.43 -23.93 -0.07
CA ARG A 298 -24.50 -22.85 -0.44
C ARG A 298 -23.82 -23.16 -1.78
N THR A 299 -24.14 -22.41 -2.82
CA THR A 299 -23.28 -22.28 -4.02
C THR A 299 -22.40 -21.03 -3.88
N SER A 300 -21.10 -21.22 -3.72
CA SER A 300 -20.12 -20.13 -3.71
C SER A 300 -19.77 -19.70 -5.13
N SER A 301 -20.15 -18.48 -5.51
CA SER A 301 -19.76 -17.88 -6.79
C SER A 301 -18.30 -17.43 -6.79
N SER A 302 -17.42 -18.26 -7.34
CA SER A 302 -16.07 -17.83 -7.76
C SER A 302 -16.17 -17.05 -9.07
N SER A 303 -15.62 -15.83 -9.08
CA SER A 303 -15.53 -15.01 -10.29
C SER A 303 -14.42 -15.54 -11.20
N VAL A 304 -14.79 -16.25 -12.26
CA VAL A 304 -13.86 -16.72 -13.30
C VAL A 304 -13.37 -15.52 -14.11
N LEU A 305 -12.08 -15.18 -13.97
CA LEU A 305 -11.37 -14.28 -14.87
C LEU A 305 -10.83 -15.07 -16.07
N PRO A 306 -10.74 -14.47 -17.29
CA PRO A 306 -10.21 -15.17 -18.46
C PRO A 306 -8.76 -15.60 -18.27
N THR A 307 -8.50 -16.87 -18.54
CA THR A 307 -7.16 -17.49 -18.55
C THR A 307 -6.40 -17.07 -19.81
N GLY A 308 -5.52 -16.07 -19.68
CA GLY A 308 -4.63 -15.64 -20.75
C GLY A 308 -3.17 -15.61 -20.28
N PRO A 309 -2.19 -15.66 -21.20
CA PRO A 309 -0.77 -15.63 -20.82
C PRO A 309 -0.38 -14.36 -20.05
N ALA A 310 -1.07 -13.24 -20.30
CA ALA A 310 -0.87 -12.00 -19.56
C ALA A 310 -1.38 -12.05 -18.11
N SER A 311 -2.47 -12.77 -17.80
CA SER A 311 -2.94 -12.94 -16.42
C SER A 311 -2.04 -13.90 -15.64
N GLN A 312 -1.52 -14.95 -16.29
CA GLN A 312 -0.48 -15.80 -15.70
C GLN A 312 0.79 -15.00 -15.36
N LEU A 313 1.25 -14.12 -16.26
CA LEU A 313 2.43 -13.28 -16.00
C LEU A 313 2.17 -12.32 -14.82
N TYR A 314 0.97 -11.74 -14.70
CA TYR A 314 0.57 -10.93 -13.54
C TYR A 314 0.53 -11.74 -12.22
N ASP A 315 0.03 -12.97 -12.22
CA ASP A 315 0.06 -13.84 -11.04
C ASP A 315 1.50 -14.26 -10.67
N MET A 316 2.36 -14.51 -11.65
CA MET A 316 3.79 -14.74 -11.40
C MET A 316 4.49 -13.50 -10.83
N LEU A 317 4.24 -12.31 -11.38
CA LEU A 317 4.87 -11.06 -10.93
C LEU A 317 4.36 -10.58 -9.55
N SER A 318 3.10 -10.89 -9.22
CA SER A 318 2.49 -10.55 -7.93
C SER A 318 2.75 -11.58 -6.82
N GLY A 319 3.50 -12.66 -7.12
CA GLY A 319 3.76 -13.75 -6.18
C GLY A 319 2.54 -14.65 -5.90
N ARG A 320 1.52 -14.58 -6.75
CA ARG A 320 0.21 -15.22 -6.62
C ARG A 320 0.09 -16.45 -7.54
N SER A 321 1.13 -17.28 -7.60
CA SER A 321 1.13 -18.52 -8.38
C SER A 321 0.38 -19.66 -7.66
N GLU A 322 -0.94 -19.54 -7.49
CA GLU A 322 -1.79 -20.74 -7.37
C GLU A 322 -1.94 -21.32 -8.78
N ARG A 323 -1.26 -22.44 -9.07
CA ARG A 323 -1.32 -23.07 -10.39
C ARG A 323 -2.74 -23.59 -10.66
N PRO A 324 -3.46 -23.11 -11.68
CA PRO A 324 -4.86 -23.48 -11.91
C PRO A 324 -5.03 -24.97 -12.26
N GLU A 325 -3.97 -25.64 -12.72
CA GLU A 325 -3.90 -27.10 -12.95
C GLU A 325 -4.14 -27.96 -11.68
N LEU A 326 -4.06 -27.37 -10.48
CA LEU A 326 -4.17 -28.05 -9.18
C LEU A 326 -5.39 -27.57 -8.39
N GLY A 327 -6.44 -27.07 -9.05
CA GLY A 327 -7.55 -26.32 -8.44
C GLY A 327 -8.33 -26.96 -7.28
N ASN A 328 -8.15 -28.27 -7.01
CA ASN A 328 -8.74 -28.96 -5.85
C ASN A 328 -7.70 -29.52 -4.85
N ILE A 329 -6.40 -29.56 -5.20
CA ILE A 329 -5.35 -30.22 -4.42
C ILE A 329 -4.55 -29.16 -3.68
N ARG A 330 -4.59 -29.16 -2.34
CA ARG A 330 -3.89 -28.15 -1.55
C ARG A 330 -2.41 -28.51 -1.49
N GLU A 331 -1.53 -27.50 -1.44
CA GLU A 331 -0.09 -27.76 -1.30
C GLU A 331 0.23 -28.46 0.05
N GLU A 332 -0.62 -28.34 1.07
CA GLU A 332 -0.52 -29.13 2.31
C GLU A 332 -0.79 -30.63 2.09
N ASP A 333 -1.68 -30.98 1.16
CA ASP A 333 -2.00 -32.36 0.79
C ASP A 333 -0.81 -33.00 0.06
N ILE A 334 -0.17 -32.25 -0.85
CA ILE A 334 1.06 -32.66 -1.54
C ILE A 334 2.19 -32.88 -0.52
N ASN A 335 2.37 -31.93 0.40
CA ASN A 335 3.41 -32.02 1.43
C ASN A 335 3.17 -33.18 2.42
N THR A 336 1.91 -33.48 2.78
CA THR A 336 1.60 -34.63 3.66
C THR A 336 1.85 -35.96 2.95
N VAL A 337 1.39 -36.14 1.71
CA VAL A 337 1.70 -37.35 0.91
C VAL A 337 3.22 -37.52 0.72
N GLN A 338 3.94 -36.45 0.39
CA GLN A 338 5.40 -36.45 0.27
C GLN A 338 6.10 -36.81 1.59
N THR A 339 5.58 -36.36 2.73
CA THR A 339 6.16 -36.66 4.06
C THR A 339 5.88 -38.10 4.49
N ILE A 340 4.68 -38.63 4.21
CA ILE A 340 4.26 -39.99 4.62
C ILE A 340 4.99 -41.05 3.77
N MET A 341 5.05 -40.88 2.45
CA MET A 341 5.56 -41.90 1.52
C MET A 341 7.00 -41.65 1.03
N GLN A 342 7.65 -40.55 1.44
CA GLN A 342 8.97 -40.10 0.91
C GLN A 342 9.03 -40.03 -0.63
N THR A 343 7.87 -39.88 -1.28
CA THR A 343 7.74 -39.98 -2.74
C THR A 343 8.14 -38.68 -3.44
N SER A 344 8.39 -38.74 -4.75
CA SER A 344 8.64 -37.55 -5.56
C SER A 344 7.38 -36.67 -5.65
N ARG A 345 7.55 -35.34 -5.70
CA ARG A 345 6.43 -34.39 -5.84
C ARG A 345 5.56 -34.67 -7.07
N ALA A 346 6.14 -35.20 -8.15
CA ALA A 346 5.39 -35.58 -9.35
C ALA A 346 4.46 -36.77 -9.10
N GLN A 347 4.94 -37.80 -8.41
CA GLN A 347 4.17 -38.99 -8.09
C GLN A 347 3.09 -38.70 -7.01
N ALA A 348 3.39 -37.86 -6.02
CA ALA A 348 2.38 -37.35 -5.08
C ALA A 348 1.25 -36.57 -5.80
N ILE A 349 1.61 -35.67 -6.73
CA ILE A 349 0.63 -34.95 -7.56
C ILE A 349 -0.19 -35.92 -8.42
N GLN A 350 0.42 -36.94 -9.00
CA GLN A 350 -0.29 -37.95 -9.80
C GLN A 350 -1.32 -38.71 -8.95
N ALA A 351 -0.94 -39.20 -7.77
CA ALA A 351 -1.86 -39.89 -6.86
C ALA A 351 -3.01 -38.99 -6.39
N LEU A 352 -2.71 -37.73 -6.02
CA LEU A 352 -3.72 -36.74 -5.61
C LEU A 352 -4.62 -36.28 -6.78
N SER A 353 -4.13 -36.32 -8.03
CA SER A 353 -4.93 -36.02 -9.22
C SER A 353 -5.92 -37.14 -9.56
N GLN A 354 -5.56 -38.39 -9.27
CA GLN A 354 -6.46 -39.55 -9.41
C GLN A 354 -7.46 -39.63 -8.26
N THR A 355 -7.03 -39.30 -7.04
CA THR A 355 -7.88 -39.28 -5.86
C THR A 355 -7.70 -38.00 -5.06
N ASN A 356 -8.75 -37.18 -5.04
CA ASN A 356 -8.84 -35.90 -4.33
C ASN A 356 -8.92 -36.02 -2.79
N ASP A 357 -8.32 -37.07 -2.23
CA ASP A 357 -8.33 -37.42 -0.81
C ASP A 357 -6.97 -38.05 -0.43
N VAL A 358 -6.33 -37.49 0.61
CA VAL A 358 -4.95 -37.81 1.00
C VAL A 358 -4.79 -39.27 1.41
N GLN A 359 -5.77 -39.84 2.13
CA GLN A 359 -5.66 -41.21 2.64
C GLN A 359 -5.60 -42.23 1.50
N ARG A 360 -6.51 -42.10 0.53
CA ARG A 360 -6.61 -43.01 -0.61
C ARG A 360 -5.54 -42.73 -1.67
N ALA A 361 -4.99 -41.52 -1.74
CA ALA A 361 -3.76 -41.26 -2.50
C ALA A 361 -2.55 -42.01 -1.90
N VAL A 362 -2.44 -42.14 -0.57
CA VAL A 362 -1.42 -42.98 0.09
C VAL A 362 -1.66 -44.47 -0.15
N GLU A 363 -2.92 -44.94 -0.11
CA GLU A 363 -3.27 -46.33 -0.43
C GLU A 363 -2.87 -46.72 -1.86
N LEU A 364 -3.22 -45.89 -2.87
CA LEU A 364 -2.81 -46.13 -4.26
C LEU A 364 -1.30 -46.14 -4.45
N LEU A 365 -0.55 -45.32 -3.71
CA LEU A 365 0.90 -45.34 -3.73
C LEU A 365 1.47 -46.60 -3.06
N LEU A 366 0.83 -47.10 -2.00
CA LEU A 366 1.21 -48.36 -1.35
C LEU A 366 0.96 -49.55 -2.28
N GLU A 367 -0.21 -49.62 -2.93
CA GLU A 367 -0.52 -50.63 -3.95
C GLU A 367 0.53 -50.59 -5.09
N GLN A 368 0.82 -49.41 -5.64
CA GLN A 368 1.82 -49.25 -6.70
C GLN A 368 3.25 -49.67 -6.26
N THR A 369 3.58 -49.56 -4.97
CA THR A 369 4.86 -50.06 -4.43
C THR A 369 4.85 -51.54 -4.05
N ALA A 370 3.69 -52.19 -3.97
CA ALA A 370 3.55 -53.61 -3.63
C ALA A 370 3.55 -54.53 -4.86
N ASP A 371 3.22 -53.98 -6.04
CA ASP A 371 3.30 -54.67 -7.34
C ASP A 371 4.72 -54.69 -7.96
N TYR A 372 5.76 -54.32 -7.18
CA TYR A 372 7.18 -54.29 -7.58
C TYR A 372 8.07 -55.09 -6.61
#